data_AF-A0A817RIL6-F1
#
_entry.id   AF-A0A817RIL6-F1
#
_cell.length_a   1.000
_cell.length_b   1.000
_cell.length_c   1.000
_cell.angle_alpha   90.00
_cell.angle_beta   90.00
_cell.angle_gamma   90.00
#
_symmetry.space_group_name_H-M   'P 1'
#
loop_
_entity.id
_entity.type
_entity.pdbx_description
1 polymer ?
#
loop_
_entity_poly.entity_id
_entity_poly.type
_entity_poly.pdbx_seq_one_letter_code
_entity_poly.pdbx_strand_id
1 'polypeptide(L)'
;MKIQQSDNSHRAFYFSDEYLDWLIDGHDKNGVLLPFTGIKYCTDDDDDEKCKCRRCERSRRNRWPYIESLAGNLLYLSGLQMDEINASEVKRFEDCLFNDFINNMNRFYIHVTDLCNSQNDEFSLHILNLFRNGSFNKRLYNGATPAILANFLFGILILYFIVYQLPSQMKTIIDTSKIDLLNAYTKNIRTKKCRTLEDLTNFTPLKPYKTYIINNCSPMETIEMLINEAKQTEKFSCMSYRDNKLYAAHLVLEFIQSTSSIIIDLKLHMYNDEYMRKIRELLSIIFSSKNTIYSWGDLQYQVMHCTIHAMSISDQIKQSIQVDVQYHFKKWYNQTFRHDTNCLQSLDFIQEDGYQCSCSHRPYKHKTDTWSMERAIMFTFQEDLKLAPNHLKDCLVITKLAVVIEKARNREEVEAFMKTCIK
;
A
#
# COMPACT_ATOMS: atom_id res chain seq x y z
N MET A 1 12.37 -2.89 3.91
CA MET A 1 12.72 -2.48 2.53
C MET A 1 13.38 -3.68 1.85
N LYS A 2 12.83 -4.20 0.73
CA LYS A 2 13.49 -5.22 -0.08
C LYS A 2 13.76 -4.62 -1.45
N ILE A 3 15.02 -4.61 -1.86
CA ILE A 3 15.46 -4.15 -3.16
C ILE A 3 15.81 -5.39 -3.97
N GLN A 4 15.11 -5.57 -5.09
CA GLN A 4 15.51 -6.54 -6.11
C GLN A 4 16.48 -5.85 -7.05
N GLN A 5 17.66 -6.45 -7.24
CA GLN A 5 18.65 -5.98 -8.21
C GLN A 5 18.10 -6.16 -9.63
N SER A 6 18.08 -5.08 -10.41
CA SER A 6 18.02 -5.16 -11.86
C SER A 6 19.36 -4.73 -12.43
N ASP A 7 19.89 -5.54 -13.34
CA ASP A 7 21.05 -5.24 -14.16
C ASP A 7 20.73 -4.07 -15.10
N ASN A 8 20.99 -2.85 -14.64
CA ASN A 8 21.69 -1.81 -15.39
C ASN A 8 21.66 -0.48 -14.62
N SER A 9 22.82 0.17 -14.66
CA SER A 9 23.22 1.38 -13.95
C SER A 9 22.31 2.57 -14.22
N HIS A 10 21.67 3.07 -13.16
CA HIS A 10 21.57 4.47 -12.72
C HIS A 10 20.43 4.56 -11.70
N ARG A 11 20.75 4.82 -10.43
CA ARG A 11 19.76 5.08 -9.38
C ARG A 11 19.78 6.57 -9.07
N ALA A 12 18.76 7.30 -9.50
CA ALA A 12 18.53 8.65 -9.01
C ALA A 12 17.75 8.59 -7.69
N PHE A 13 18.27 9.21 -6.65
CA PHE A 13 17.61 9.30 -5.36
C PHE A 13 17.13 10.74 -5.16
N TYR A 14 15.83 10.89 -4.87
CA TYR A 14 15.24 12.17 -4.49
C TYR A 14 14.82 12.07 -3.03
N PHE A 15 15.42 12.91 -2.19
CA PHE A 15 15.08 13.05 -0.78
C PHE A 15 14.44 14.42 -0.55
N SER A 16 13.47 14.52 0.36
CA SER A 16 12.98 15.82 0.81
C SER A 16 13.99 16.48 1.75
N ASP A 17 13.99 17.81 1.82
CA ASP A 17 14.90 18.57 2.70
C ASP A 17 14.77 18.12 4.17
N GLU A 18 13.53 17.88 4.64
CA GLU A 18 13.29 17.30 5.97
C GLU A 18 13.99 15.95 6.12
N TYR A 19 13.86 15.04 5.14
CA TYR A 19 14.45 13.70 5.24
C TYR A 19 15.99 13.73 5.25
N LEU A 20 16.61 14.73 4.60
CA LEU A 20 18.05 14.97 4.70
C LEU A 20 18.44 15.45 6.09
N ASP A 21 17.66 16.33 6.72
CA ASP A 21 17.92 16.77 8.10
C ASP A 21 17.79 15.61 9.11
N TRP A 22 16.79 14.73 8.96
CA TRP A 22 16.67 13.50 9.77
C TRP A 22 17.91 12.59 9.60
N LEU A 23 18.34 12.37 8.36
CA LEU A 23 19.54 11.59 8.03
C LEU A 23 20.82 12.20 8.64
N ILE A 24 20.90 13.52 8.67
CA ILE A 24 22.02 14.29 9.22
C ILE A 24 22.05 14.20 10.75
N ASP A 25 20.89 14.24 11.40
CA ASP A 25 20.75 14.05 12.84
C ASP A 25 20.94 12.58 13.27
N GLY A 26 21.18 11.68 12.30
CA GLY A 26 21.44 10.28 12.56
C GLY A 26 20.20 9.51 12.95
N HIS A 27 19.02 9.93 12.50
CA HIS A 27 17.76 9.24 12.72
C HIS A 27 17.05 8.97 11.39
N ASP A 28 16.35 7.84 11.27
CA ASP A 28 15.41 7.64 10.19
C ASP A 28 14.11 8.44 10.46
N LYS A 29 13.22 8.52 9.48
CA LYS A 29 11.91 9.20 9.61
C LYS A 29 11.00 8.68 10.73
N ASN A 30 11.35 7.58 11.38
CA ASN A 30 10.63 7.01 12.53
C ASN A 30 11.36 7.30 13.85
N GLY A 31 12.40 8.13 13.85
CA GLY A 31 13.23 8.43 15.01
C GLY A 31 14.22 7.32 15.37
N VAL A 32 14.44 6.31 14.51
CA VAL A 32 15.38 5.23 14.79
C VAL A 32 16.79 5.68 14.44
N LEU A 33 17.70 5.61 15.43
CA LEU A 33 19.09 6.00 15.25
C LEU A 33 19.75 5.17 14.12
N LEU A 34 20.27 5.86 13.12
CA LEU A 34 21.01 5.31 12.00
C LEU A 34 22.38 4.82 12.44
N PRO A 35 22.94 3.82 11.73
CA PRO A 35 24.09 3.10 12.22
C PRO A 35 25.42 3.83 12.02
N PHE A 36 25.49 4.81 11.11
CA PHE A 36 26.63 5.72 10.96
C PHE A 36 26.19 7.11 11.41
N THR A 37 26.80 7.67 12.45
CA THR A 37 26.45 9.00 12.96
C THR A 37 27.64 9.92 12.74
N GLY A 38 27.41 11.00 11.97
CA GLY A 38 28.33 12.13 11.94
C GLY A 38 28.32 12.81 13.30
N ILE A 39 29.46 13.39 13.71
CA ILE A 39 29.68 13.92 15.07
C ILE A 39 28.56 14.89 15.47
N LYS A 40 27.66 14.45 16.37
CA LYS A 40 27.03 15.27 17.39
C LYS A 40 26.40 14.42 18.51
N TYR A 41 26.68 14.85 19.75
CA TYR A 41 26.16 14.45 21.07
C TYR A 41 26.86 13.30 21.83
N CYS A 42 27.56 13.68 22.92
CA CYS A 42 26.95 13.75 24.25
C CYS A 42 26.93 15.23 24.67
N THR A 43 25.77 15.78 25.00
CA THR A 43 25.69 17.00 25.82
C THR A 43 25.26 16.58 27.22
N ASP A 44 25.82 17.28 28.19
CA ASP A 44 25.51 17.25 29.63
C ASP A 44 26.07 16.05 30.40
N ASP A 45 27.40 16.00 30.51
CA ASP A 45 28.14 16.06 31.79
C ASP A 45 29.63 15.75 31.52
N ASP A 46 30.49 16.55 32.12
CA ASP A 46 31.96 16.48 32.02
C ASP A 46 32.49 15.11 32.49
N ASP A 47 32.64 14.15 31.57
CA ASP A 47 33.68 13.10 31.56
C ASP A 47 33.45 12.14 30.37
N ASP A 48 33.96 12.51 29.20
CA ASP A 48 33.91 11.71 27.97
C ASP A 48 34.53 10.31 28.11
N GLU A 49 35.31 10.01 29.15
CA GLU A 49 35.95 8.70 29.31
C GLU A 49 35.07 7.60 29.91
N LYS A 50 33.88 7.91 30.46
CA LYS A 50 33.16 6.97 31.34
C LYS A 50 32.00 6.17 30.74
N CYS A 51 31.54 6.45 29.52
CA CYS A 51 30.44 5.67 28.94
C CYS A 51 30.92 4.28 28.42
N LYS A 52 30.75 3.25 29.26
CA LYS A 52 31.17 1.85 28.99
C LYS A 52 30.12 0.99 28.27
N CYS A 53 29.10 1.57 27.64
CA CYS A 53 28.12 0.74 26.95
C CYS A 53 28.71 0.18 25.63
N ARG A 54 28.41 -1.09 25.34
CA ARG A 54 28.90 -1.83 24.16
C ARG A 54 28.56 -1.14 22.82
N ARG A 55 27.57 -0.24 22.86
CA ARG A 55 27.09 0.56 21.73
C ARG A 55 28.00 1.78 21.47
N CYS A 56 28.35 2.54 22.50
CA CYS A 56 29.33 3.64 22.42
C CYS A 56 30.73 3.13 22.06
N GLU A 57 31.09 1.94 22.53
CA GLU A 57 32.38 1.32 22.20
C GLU A 57 32.49 0.91 20.72
N ARG A 58 31.38 0.49 20.09
CA ARG A 58 31.31 0.21 18.64
C ARG A 58 31.36 1.49 17.80
N SER A 59 30.60 2.52 18.19
CA SER A 59 30.66 3.83 17.51
C SER A 59 32.05 4.48 17.64
N ARG A 60 32.76 4.28 18.76
CA ARG A 60 34.15 4.75 18.94
C ARG A 60 35.16 4.07 18.01
N ARG A 61 34.94 2.82 17.64
CA ARG A 61 35.83 2.08 16.70
C ARG A 61 35.59 2.49 15.24
N ASN A 62 34.42 3.01 14.92
CA ASN A 62 34.04 3.45 13.58
C ASN A 62 33.90 4.98 13.53
N ARG A 63 34.99 5.72 13.80
CA ARG A 63 35.03 7.17 13.58
C ARG A 63 35.17 7.47 12.09
N TRP A 64 34.08 7.79 11.44
CA TRP A 64 34.06 8.16 10.03
C TRP A 64 33.87 9.69 9.91
N PRO A 65 34.68 10.40 9.11
CA PRO A 65 34.42 11.78 8.71
C PRO A 65 32.98 11.98 8.22
N TYR A 66 32.47 13.21 8.35
CA TYR A 66 31.06 13.55 8.08
C TYR A 66 30.54 13.06 6.73
N ILE A 67 31.34 13.27 5.67
CA ILE A 67 30.99 12.88 4.30
C ILE A 67 30.91 11.36 4.18
N GLU A 68 31.86 10.65 4.79
CA GLU A 68 31.92 9.19 4.73
C GLU A 68 30.78 8.56 5.57
N SER A 69 30.35 9.21 6.66
CA SER A 69 29.19 8.79 7.47
C SER A 69 27.87 8.94 6.71
N LEU A 70 27.70 10.05 5.99
CA LEU A 70 26.54 10.27 5.13
C LEU A 70 26.50 9.25 3.99
N ALA A 71 27.65 9.01 3.33
CA ALA A 71 27.78 7.98 2.30
C ALA A 71 27.49 6.57 2.84
N GLY A 72 27.97 6.23 4.04
CA GLY A 72 27.66 4.97 4.72
C GLY A 72 26.17 4.79 5.01
N ASN A 73 25.49 5.84 5.51
CA ASN A 73 24.04 5.80 5.72
C ASN A 73 23.25 5.67 4.42
N LEU A 74 23.67 6.36 3.36
CA LEU A 74 23.03 6.25 2.04
C LEU A 74 23.21 4.86 1.45
N LEU A 75 24.38 4.23 1.61
CA LEU A 75 24.62 2.84 1.21
C LEU A 75 23.73 1.86 1.99
N TYR A 76 23.61 2.04 3.31
CA TYR A 76 22.73 1.24 4.16
C TYR A 76 21.26 1.37 3.74
N LEU A 77 20.79 2.59 3.51
CA LEU A 77 19.45 2.87 2.98
C LEU A 77 19.26 2.42 1.54
N SER A 78 20.33 2.16 0.80
CA SER A 78 20.27 1.54 -0.54
C SER A 78 20.22 0.00 -0.50
N GLY A 79 20.21 -0.58 0.71
CA GLY A 79 20.01 -2.00 0.98
C GLY A 79 21.27 -2.81 1.25
N LEU A 80 22.47 -2.20 1.35
CA LEU A 80 23.68 -2.90 1.76
C LEU A 80 23.61 -3.27 3.25
N GLN A 81 24.10 -4.45 3.61
CA GLN A 81 24.18 -4.84 5.02
C GLN A 81 25.30 -4.09 5.74
N MET A 82 25.14 -3.92 7.05
CA MET A 82 26.04 -3.09 7.87
C MET A 82 27.49 -3.58 7.89
N ASP A 83 27.70 -4.89 7.79
CA ASP A 83 29.00 -5.54 7.72
C ASP A 83 29.63 -5.49 6.32
N GLU A 84 28.85 -5.18 5.29
CA GLU A 84 29.33 -4.99 3.91
C GLU A 84 29.81 -3.56 3.65
N ILE A 85 29.34 -2.58 4.42
CA ILE A 85 29.70 -1.16 4.27
C ILE A 85 31.06 -0.92 4.95
N ASN A 86 32.11 -0.93 4.14
CA ASN A 86 33.48 -0.64 4.56
C ASN A 86 34.04 0.58 3.81
N ALA A 87 35.23 1.08 4.22
CA ALA A 87 35.82 2.31 3.68
C ALA A 87 36.02 2.27 2.16
N SER A 88 36.25 1.09 1.59
CA SER A 88 36.40 0.92 0.14
C SER A 88 35.06 1.09 -0.60
N GLU A 89 33.96 0.59 -0.04
CA GLU A 89 32.63 0.72 -0.64
C GLU A 89 32.11 2.16 -0.54
N VAL A 90 32.33 2.82 0.59
CA VAL A 90 32.00 4.25 0.73
C VAL A 90 32.81 5.11 -0.23
N LYS A 91 34.12 4.89 -0.33
CA LYS A 91 34.96 5.62 -1.29
C LYS A 91 34.53 5.38 -2.74
N ARG A 92 34.18 4.15 -3.09
CA ARG A 92 33.64 3.82 -4.41
C ARG A 92 32.31 4.54 -4.69
N PHE A 93 31.44 4.64 -3.69
CA PHE A 93 30.18 5.39 -3.80
C PHE A 93 30.42 6.89 -3.97
N GLU A 94 31.36 7.47 -3.21
CA GLU A 94 31.79 8.86 -3.36
C GLU A 94 32.39 9.12 -4.75
N ASP A 95 33.27 8.25 -5.23
CA ASP A 95 33.84 8.33 -6.57
C ASP A 95 32.76 8.23 -7.66
N CYS A 96 31.74 7.39 -7.47
CA CYS A 96 30.58 7.33 -8.37
C CYS A 96 29.79 8.64 -8.38
N LEU A 97 29.46 9.20 -7.21
CA LEU A 97 28.76 10.48 -7.11
C LEU A 97 29.56 11.63 -7.74
N PHE A 98 30.87 11.64 -7.50
CA PHE A 98 31.76 12.65 -8.07
C PHE A 98 31.85 12.52 -9.59
N ASN A 99 31.96 11.29 -10.12
CA ASN A 99 31.96 11.05 -11.56
C ASN A 99 30.61 11.41 -12.21
N ASP A 100 29.49 11.11 -11.56
CA ASP A 100 28.16 11.50 -12.04
C ASP A 100 27.99 13.03 -12.03
N PHE A 101 28.52 13.71 -11.01
CA PHE A 101 28.58 15.18 -10.97
C PHE A 101 29.41 15.75 -12.12
N ILE A 102 30.63 15.24 -12.34
CA ILE A 102 31.49 15.64 -13.46
C ILE A 102 30.82 15.39 -14.81
N ASN A 103 30.15 14.25 -14.99
CA ASN A 103 29.42 13.92 -16.21
C ASN A 103 28.24 14.87 -16.45
N ASN A 104 27.50 15.24 -15.39
CA ASN A 104 26.42 16.21 -15.49
C ASN A 104 26.93 17.63 -15.76
N MET A 105 28.06 18.02 -15.17
CA MET A 105 28.73 19.29 -15.48
C MET A 105 29.23 19.33 -16.93
N ASN A 106 29.74 18.21 -17.46
CA ASN A 106 30.12 18.10 -18.87
C ASN A 106 28.91 18.21 -19.80
N ARG A 107 27.78 17.58 -19.46
CA ARG A 107 26.53 17.71 -20.21
C ARG A 107 26.00 19.14 -20.17
N PHE A 108 26.05 19.79 -19.02
CA PHE A 108 25.68 21.19 -18.86
C PHE A 108 26.59 22.09 -19.71
N TYR A 109 27.90 21.86 -19.70
CA TYR A 109 28.86 22.58 -20.53
C TYR A 109 28.56 22.42 -22.03
N ILE A 110 28.26 21.20 -22.49
CA ILE A 110 27.85 20.94 -23.88
C ILE A 110 26.56 21.70 -24.20
N HIS A 111 25.57 21.64 -23.32
CA HIS A 111 24.29 22.32 -23.52
C HIS A 111 24.45 23.85 -23.59
N VAL A 112 25.27 24.43 -22.72
CA VAL A 112 25.61 25.86 -22.77
C VAL A 112 26.37 26.19 -24.05
N THR A 113 27.28 25.32 -24.49
CA THR A 113 28.02 25.48 -25.74
C THR A 113 27.08 25.51 -26.95
N ASP A 114 26.11 24.59 -26.99
CA ASP A 114 25.11 24.50 -28.07
C ASP A 114 24.18 25.73 -28.08
N LEU A 115 23.74 26.18 -26.90
CA LEU A 115 22.98 27.42 -26.72
C LEU A 115 23.74 28.63 -27.25
N CYS A 116 25.00 28.79 -26.85
CA CYS A 116 25.90 29.85 -27.31
C CYS A 116 26.10 29.82 -28.84
N ASN A 117 26.28 28.64 -29.42
CA ASN A 117 26.42 28.47 -30.88
C ASN A 117 25.12 28.77 -31.64
N SER A 118 23.96 28.49 -31.04
CA SER A 118 22.66 28.72 -31.67
C SER A 118 22.24 30.20 -31.71
N GLN A 119 22.73 31.03 -30.78
CA GLN A 119 22.36 32.43 -30.67
C GLN A 119 23.24 33.39 -31.49
N ASN A 120 24.28 32.88 -32.16
CA ASN A 120 25.16 33.64 -33.06
C ASN A 120 25.74 34.92 -32.41
N ASP A 121 25.94 34.88 -31.10
CA ASP A 121 26.46 36.01 -30.32
C ASP A 121 28.00 35.93 -30.30
N GLU A 122 28.65 36.91 -30.92
CA GLU A 122 30.11 37.03 -31.05
C GLU A 122 30.81 36.96 -29.69
N PHE A 123 30.14 37.43 -28.63
CA PHE A 123 30.65 37.40 -27.26
C PHE A 123 30.72 35.96 -26.70
N SER A 124 29.70 35.15 -26.97
CA SER A 124 29.61 33.76 -26.50
C SER A 124 30.61 32.83 -27.20
N LEU A 125 30.90 33.09 -28.48
CA LEU A 125 31.95 32.41 -29.27
C LEU A 125 33.37 32.75 -28.79
N HIS A 126 33.61 33.98 -28.32
CA HIS A 126 34.89 34.39 -27.75
C HIS A 126 35.19 33.66 -26.42
N ILE A 127 34.17 33.51 -25.57
CA ILE A 127 34.26 32.81 -24.28
C ILE A 127 34.56 31.31 -24.49
N LEU A 128 33.90 30.66 -25.44
CA LEU A 128 34.14 29.25 -25.79
C LEU A 128 35.55 29.00 -26.35
N ASN A 129 36.09 29.93 -27.14
CA ASN A 129 37.44 29.82 -27.69
C ASN A 129 38.54 30.00 -26.62
N LEU A 130 38.26 30.76 -25.55
CA LEU A 130 39.17 30.87 -24.39
C LEU A 130 39.24 29.55 -23.60
N PHE A 131 38.12 28.83 -23.46
CA PHE A 131 38.11 27.49 -22.85
C PHE A 131 38.78 26.43 -23.73
N ARG A 132 38.59 26.49 -25.05
CA ARG A 132 39.07 25.47 -25.99
C ARG A 132 40.59 25.49 -26.24
N ASN A 133 41.22 26.66 -26.12
CA ASN A 133 42.65 26.85 -26.43
C ASN A 133 43.57 26.91 -25.20
N GLY A 134 43.09 26.52 -24.02
CA GLY A 134 43.86 26.44 -22.77
C GLY A 134 44.93 25.34 -22.74
N SER A 135 45.80 25.23 -23.76
CA SER A 135 47.05 24.49 -23.63
C SER A 135 48.09 25.40 -22.98
N PHE A 136 48.41 25.13 -21.71
CA PHE A 136 49.39 25.86 -20.92
C PHE A 136 50.80 25.66 -21.48
N ASN A 137 51.20 26.49 -22.45
CA ASN A 137 52.52 26.43 -23.08
C ASN A 137 53.49 27.40 -22.39
N LYS A 138 54.53 26.85 -21.77
CA LYS A 138 55.40 27.45 -20.74
C LYS A 138 56.42 28.49 -21.27
N ARG A 139 56.19 29.13 -22.42
CA ARG A 139 57.19 30.01 -23.09
C ARG A 139 56.76 31.45 -23.39
N LEU A 140 55.71 31.97 -22.75
CA LEU A 140 55.28 33.37 -22.90
C LEU A 140 55.39 34.15 -21.58
N TYR A 141 56.56 34.13 -20.95
CA TYR A 141 56.75 34.75 -19.63
C TYR A 141 57.23 36.21 -19.63
N ASN A 142 57.36 36.87 -20.78
CA ASN A 142 57.87 38.26 -20.81
C ASN A 142 56.93 39.31 -21.43
N GLY A 143 55.61 39.05 -21.51
CA GLY A 143 54.66 40.09 -21.98
C GLY A 143 53.18 39.89 -21.63
N ALA A 144 52.85 38.90 -20.80
CA ALA A 144 51.47 38.43 -20.62
C ALA A 144 50.80 38.90 -19.31
N THR A 145 51.06 40.11 -18.83
CA THR A 145 50.47 40.60 -17.57
C THR A 145 48.97 40.93 -17.66
N PRO A 146 48.41 41.48 -18.75
CA PRO A 146 46.97 41.80 -18.78
C PRO A 146 46.08 40.59 -19.08
N ALA A 147 46.51 39.69 -19.98
CA ALA A 147 45.68 38.56 -20.42
C ALA A 147 45.54 37.47 -19.36
N ILE A 148 46.60 37.20 -18.59
CA ILE A 148 46.55 36.25 -17.47
C ILE A 148 45.66 36.82 -16.34
N LEU A 149 45.77 38.11 -16.06
CA LEU A 149 44.94 38.78 -15.06
C LEU A 149 43.46 38.81 -15.50
N ALA A 150 43.18 39.08 -16.77
CA ALA A 150 41.82 39.04 -17.33
C ALA A 150 41.20 37.64 -17.24
N ASN A 151 41.94 36.59 -17.60
CA ASN A 151 41.47 35.21 -17.47
C ASN A 151 41.28 34.79 -16.01
N PHE A 152 42.14 35.26 -15.10
CA PHE A 152 42.00 35.00 -13.67
C PHE A 152 40.77 35.70 -13.07
N LEU A 153 40.55 36.97 -13.41
CA LEU A 153 39.36 37.74 -13.00
C LEU A 153 38.08 37.15 -13.59
N PHE A 154 38.12 36.69 -14.85
CA PHE A 154 37.01 36.00 -15.49
C PHE A 154 36.70 34.65 -14.82
N GLY A 155 37.72 33.88 -14.47
CA GLY A 155 37.58 32.65 -13.69
C GLY A 155 36.96 32.89 -12.31
N ILE A 156 37.36 33.98 -11.63
CA ILE A 156 36.75 34.40 -10.35
C ILE A 156 35.30 34.83 -10.54
N LEU A 157 34.95 35.52 -11.62
CA LEU A 157 33.57 35.92 -11.92
C LEU A 157 32.67 34.71 -12.21
N ILE A 158 33.18 33.70 -12.94
CA ILE A 158 32.48 32.43 -13.14
C ILE A 158 32.29 31.71 -11.80
N LEU A 159 33.34 31.62 -10.98
CA LEU A 159 33.26 31.01 -9.65
C LEU A 159 32.26 31.75 -8.75
N TYR A 160 32.25 33.08 -8.79
CA TYR A 160 31.28 33.90 -8.08
C TYR A 160 29.85 33.63 -8.58
N PHE A 161 29.64 33.53 -9.89
CA PHE A 161 28.34 33.21 -10.47
C PHE A 161 27.86 31.80 -10.07
N ILE A 162 28.74 30.81 -10.13
CA ILE A 162 28.42 29.42 -9.76
C ILE A 162 28.17 29.29 -8.26
N VAL A 163 28.96 29.95 -7.41
CA VAL A 163 28.87 29.81 -5.95
C VAL A 163 27.78 30.67 -5.34
N TYR A 164 27.51 31.86 -5.89
CA TYR A 164 26.56 32.81 -5.27
C TYR A 164 25.26 32.98 -6.06
N GLN A 165 25.29 33.06 -7.39
CA GLN A 165 24.09 33.31 -8.19
C GLN A 165 23.30 32.02 -8.45
N LEU A 166 23.98 30.93 -8.81
CA LEU A 166 23.33 29.65 -9.12
C LEU A 166 22.49 29.10 -7.95
N PRO A 167 22.99 29.09 -6.69
CA PRO A 167 22.19 28.58 -5.56
C PRO A 167 20.99 29.47 -5.25
N SER A 168 21.11 30.79 -5.42
CA SER A 168 20.00 31.72 -5.21
C SER A 168 18.88 31.52 -6.26
N GLN A 169 19.26 31.32 -7.53
CA GLN A 169 18.30 31.05 -8.60
C GLN A 169 17.67 29.66 -8.44
N MET A 170 18.45 28.64 -8.11
CA MET A 170 17.94 27.30 -7.80
C MET A 170 16.98 27.33 -6.61
N LYS A 171 17.31 28.04 -5.53
CA LYS A 171 16.42 28.22 -4.38
C LYS A 171 15.08 28.83 -4.80
N THR A 172 15.12 29.89 -5.63
CA THR A 172 13.90 30.56 -6.11
C THR A 172 13.04 29.64 -6.98
N ILE A 173 13.66 28.84 -7.86
CA ILE A 173 12.94 27.86 -8.71
C ILE A 173 12.33 26.75 -7.86
N ILE A 174 13.07 26.25 -6.87
CA ILE A 174 12.58 25.24 -5.92
C ILE A 174 11.40 25.80 -5.11
N ASP A 175 11.52 27.02 -4.59
CA ASP A 175 10.47 27.65 -3.78
C ASP A 175 9.21 27.93 -4.62
N THR A 176 9.36 28.39 -5.86
CA THR A 176 8.23 28.60 -6.79
C THR A 176 7.56 27.28 -7.14
N SER A 177 8.35 26.24 -7.44
CA SER A 177 7.83 24.89 -7.74
C SER A 177 7.14 24.26 -6.52
N LYS A 178 7.65 24.50 -5.31
CA LYS A 178 7.03 24.09 -4.05
C LYS A 178 5.67 24.77 -3.87
N ILE A 179 5.56 26.07 -4.13
CA ILE A 179 4.31 26.83 -4.03
C ILE A 179 3.29 26.32 -5.07
N ASP A 180 3.70 26.06 -6.30
CA ASP A 180 2.81 25.55 -7.34
C ASP A 180 2.32 24.12 -7.02
N LEU A 181 3.21 23.26 -6.52
CA LEU A 181 2.84 21.93 -6.00
C LEU A 181 1.88 22.02 -4.81
N LEU A 182 2.17 22.89 -3.84
CA LEU A 182 1.29 23.14 -2.69
C LEU A 182 -0.07 23.67 -3.13
N ASN A 183 -0.12 24.60 -4.09
CA ASN A 183 -1.37 25.14 -4.61
C ASN A 183 -2.16 24.09 -5.39
N ALA A 184 -1.50 23.27 -6.21
CA ALA A 184 -2.14 22.15 -6.89
C ALA A 184 -2.68 21.10 -5.90
N TYR A 185 -1.89 20.79 -4.87
CA TYR A 185 -2.27 19.85 -3.81
C TYR A 185 -3.44 20.39 -2.97
N THR A 186 -3.39 21.66 -2.55
CA THR A 186 -4.42 22.32 -1.75
C THR A 186 -5.72 22.51 -2.54
N LYS A 187 -5.62 22.82 -3.84
CA LYS A 187 -6.78 22.91 -4.75
C LYS A 187 -7.45 21.56 -4.92
N ASN A 188 -6.68 20.47 -5.04
CA ASN A 188 -7.21 19.11 -5.13
C ASN A 188 -7.80 18.61 -3.81
N ILE A 189 -7.25 18.99 -2.65
CA ILE A 189 -7.82 18.67 -1.33
C ILE A 189 -9.15 19.40 -1.11
N ARG A 190 -9.25 20.69 -1.47
CA ARG A 190 -10.46 21.48 -1.22
C ARG A 190 -11.69 21.04 -2.03
N THR A 191 -11.52 20.33 -3.14
CA THR A 191 -12.63 19.80 -3.95
C THR A 191 -13.08 18.40 -3.58
N LYS A 192 -12.35 17.69 -2.70
CA LYS A 192 -12.70 16.35 -2.24
C LYS A 192 -13.27 16.44 -0.84
N LYS A 193 -14.60 16.37 -0.74
CA LYS A 193 -15.27 16.19 0.55
C LYS A 193 -14.79 14.85 1.12
N CYS A 194 -13.88 14.87 2.10
CA CYS A 194 -13.47 13.69 2.85
C CYS A 194 -14.72 13.05 3.41
N ARG A 195 -15.11 11.90 2.86
CA ARG A 195 -16.17 11.10 3.44
C ARG A 195 -15.66 10.53 4.76
N THR A 196 -16.47 10.56 5.79
CA THR A 196 -16.18 9.97 7.09
C THR A 196 -16.93 8.65 7.22
N LEU A 197 -16.61 7.84 8.23
CA LEU A 197 -17.41 6.66 8.57
C LEU A 197 -18.87 7.00 8.92
N GLU A 198 -19.17 8.28 9.18
CA GLU A 198 -20.52 8.79 9.42
C GLU A 198 -21.32 8.97 8.12
N ASP A 199 -20.64 9.03 6.97
CA ASP A 199 -21.28 9.12 5.65
C ASP A 199 -21.74 7.76 5.10
N LEU A 200 -21.43 6.65 5.78
CA LEU A 200 -21.86 5.32 5.39
C LEU A 200 -23.29 5.05 5.87
N THR A 201 -24.12 4.47 5.01
CA THR A 201 -25.47 4.04 5.39
C THR A 201 -25.42 2.68 6.10
N ASN A 202 -26.40 2.36 6.94
CA ASN A 202 -26.46 1.02 7.54
C ASN A 202 -26.65 -0.06 6.45
N PHE A 203 -26.00 -1.21 6.64
CA PHE A 203 -26.20 -2.37 5.77
C PHE A 203 -27.68 -2.71 5.61
N THR A 204 -28.12 -2.82 4.36
CA THR A 204 -29.49 -3.18 4.01
C THR A 204 -29.48 -4.48 3.19
N PRO A 205 -30.20 -5.53 3.62
CA PRO A 205 -30.26 -6.80 2.90
C PRO A 205 -30.96 -6.62 1.55
N LEU A 206 -30.70 -7.53 0.61
CA LEU A 206 -31.36 -7.48 -0.71
C LEU A 206 -32.86 -7.76 -0.67
N LYS A 207 -33.30 -8.52 0.33
CA LYS A 207 -34.66 -9.03 0.47
C LYS A 207 -35.03 -9.09 1.95
N PRO A 208 -36.34 -9.06 2.28
CA PRO A 208 -36.79 -9.37 3.63
C PRO A 208 -36.34 -10.78 3.99
N TYR A 209 -36.02 -10.99 5.27
CA TYR A 209 -35.56 -12.28 5.74
C TYR A 209 -36.18 -12.66 7.09
N LYS A 210 -36.24 -13.98 7.33
CA LYS A 210 -36.60 -14.56 8.63
C LYS A 210 -35.36 -15.22 9.23
N THR A 211 -35.26 -15.21 10.55
CA THR A 211 -34.12 -15.82 11.26
C THR A 211 -34.61 -16.92 12.18
N TYR A 212 -33.93 -18.06 12.16
CA TYR A 212 -34.14 -19.17 13.06
C TYR A 212 -32.83 -19.52 13.76
N ILE A 213 -32.86 -19.58 15.09
CA ILE A 213 -31.74 -20.07 15.89
C ILE A 213 -32.09 -21.49 16.31
N ILE A 214 -31.31 -22.45 15.81
CA ILE A 214 -31.54 -23.88 16.05
C ILE A 214 -30.57 -24.35 17.13
N ASN A 215 -31.15 -24.83 18.22
CA ASN A 215 -30.46 -25.39 19.38
C ASN A 215 -31.28 -26.57 19.95
N ASN A 216 -30.81 -27.20 21.03
CA ASN A 216 -31.44 -28.37 21.64
C ASN A 216 -32.89 -28.17 22.10
N CYS A 217 -33.32 -26.91 22.27
CA CYS A 217 -34.66 -26.55 22.71
C CYS A 217 -35.58 -26.12 21.56
N SER A 218 -35.08 -26.02 20.32
CA SER A 218 -35.94 -25.63 19.21
C SER A 218 -36.92 -26.78 18.87
N PRO A 219 -38.18 -26.50 18.54
CA PRO A 219 -39.16 -27.54 18.22
C PRO A 219 -38.77 -28.34 16.96
N MET A 220 -39.02 -29.65 16.96
CA MET A 220 -38.69 -30.52 15.81
C MET A 220 -39.41 -30.08 14.54
N GLU A 221 -40.64 -29.60 14.67
CA GLU A 221 -41.47 -29.05 13.59
C GLU A 221 -40.77 -27.89 12.88
N THR A 222 -39.94 -27.12 13.61
CA THR A 222 -39.16 -26.03 13.01
C THR A 222 -38.11 -26.59 12.05
N ILE A 223 -37.43 -27.68 12.41
CA ILE A 223 -36.44 -28.31 11.51
C ILE A 223 -37.13 -28.95 10.31
N GLU A 224 -38.29 -29.59 10.50
CA GLU A 224 -39.03 -30.21 9.40
C GLU A 224 -39.51 -29.17 8.39
N MET A 225 -40.00 -28.02 8.87
CA MET A 225 -40.28 -26.87 8.02
C MET A 225 -39.03 -26.43 7.26
N LEU A 226 -37.88 -26.25 7.93
CA LEU A 226 -36.63 -25.83 7.28
C LEU A 226 -36.12 -26.87 6.25
N ILE A 227 -36.34 -28.16 6.49
CA ILE A 227 -36.05 -29.22 5.51
C ILE A 227 -36.90 -29.04 4.25
N ASN A 228 -38.18 -28.73 4.40
CA ASN A 228 -39.07 -28.50 3.27
C ASN A 228 -38.70 -27.23 2.48
N GLU A 229 -38.31 -26.16 3.17
CA GLU A 229 -37.79 -24.93 2.56
C GLU A 229 -36.47 -25.18 1.82
N ALA A 230 -35.56 -25.97 2.41
CA ALA A 230 -34.29 -26.33 1.79
C ALA A 230 -34.47 -27.15 0.50
N LYS A 231 -35.48 -28.03 0.44
CA LYS A 231 -35.79 -28.82 -0.78
C LYS A 231 -36.17 -27.93 -1.97
N GLN A 232 -36.76 -26.77 -1.71
CA GLN A 232 -37.21 -25.80 -2.70
C GLN A 232 -36.15 -24.73 -3.02
N THR A 233 -35.01 -24.75 -2.33
CA THR A 233 -33.96 -23.74 -2.45
C THR A 233 -32.78 -24.33 -3.21
N GLU A 234 -32.30 -23.62 -4.24
CA GLU A 234 -31.16 -24.05 -5.07
C GLU A 234 -29.86 -23.33 -4.73
N LYS A 235 -29.96 -22.15 -4.09
CA LYS A 235 -28.85 -21.26 -3.79
C LYS A 235 -28.80 -20.99 -2.29
N PHE A 236 -27.61 -21.13 -1.73
CA PHE A 236 -27.36 -20.91 -0.31
C PHE A 236 -26.12 -20.06 -0.12
N SER A 237 -26.07 -19.27 0.95
CA SER A 237 -24.81 -18.77 1.47
C SER A 237 -24.50 -19.44 2.79
N CYS A 238 -23.21 -19.63 3.07
CA CYS A 238 -22.74 -20.35 4.24
C CYS A 238 -21.59 -19.61 4.89
N MET A 239 -21.62 -19.55 6.21
CA MET A 239 -20.51 -19.09 7.03
C MET A 239 -20.49 -19.86 8.35
N SER A 240 -19.30 -20.14 8.86
CA SER A 240 -19.14 -20.72 10.19
C SER A 240 -18.35 -19.80 11.09
N TYR A 241 -18.68 -19.79 12.36
CA TYR A 241 -17.88 -19.11 13.38
C TYR A 241 -17.83 -19.94 14.65
N ARG A 242 -16.90 -19.58 15.53
CA ARG A 242 -16.81 -20.17 16.86
C ARG A 242 -17.21 -19.15 17.89
N ASP A 243 -18.17 -19.49 18.73
CA ASP A 243 -18.45 -18.68 19.91
C ASP A 243 -17.31 -18.89 20.92
N ASN A 244 -16.47 -17.87 21.09
CA ASN A 244 -15.33 -17.93 22.00
C ASN A 244 -15.74 -18.14 23.47
N LYS A 245 -16.97 -17.78 23.86
CA LYS A 245 -17.45 -17.93 25.24
C LYS A 245 -17.97 -19.33 25.50
N LEU A 246 -18.69 -19.91 24.54
CA LEU A 246 -19.32 -21.23 24.68
C LEU A 246 -18.46 -22.35 24.08
N TYR A 247 -17.35 -22.01 23.41
CA TYR A 247 -16.53 -22.91 22.59
C TYR A 247 -17.31 -23.71 21.54
N ALA A 248 -18.55 -23.29 21.24
CA ALA A 248 -19.45 -23.96 20.32
C ALA A 248 -19.16 -23.53 18.89
N ALA A 249 -19.20 -24.50 17.97
CA ALA A 249 -19.18 -24.23 16.54
C ALA A 249 -20.59 -23.86 16.07
N HIS A 250 -20.69 -22.79 15.31
CA HIS A 250 -21.92 -22.32 14.70
C HIS A 250 -21.81 -22.41 13.19
N LEU A 251 -22.88 -22.85 12.55
CA LEU A 251 -23.03 -22.84 11.10
C LEU A 251 -24.22 -21.96 10.74
N VAL A 252 -23.93 -20.81 10.13
CA VAL A 252 -24.91 -19.87 9.63
C VAL A 252 -25.17 -20.15 8.16
N LEU A 253 -26.44 -20.29 7.80
CA LEU A 253 -26.89 -20.60 6.45
C LEU A 253 -27.97 -19.62 6.04
N GLU A 254 -27.90 -19.11 4.82
CA GLU A 254 -29.02 -18.39 4.18
C GLU A 254 -29.62 -19.24 3.07
N PHE A 255 -30.93 -19.35 3.05
CA PHE A 255 -31.70 -19.94 1.95
C PHE A 255 -32.11 -18.79 1.04
N ILE A 256 -31.51 -18.74 -0.15
CA ILE A 256 -31.67 -17.60 -1.05
C ILE A 256 -32.87 -17.89 -1.96
N GLN A 257 -34.07 -17.45 -1.56
CA GLN A 257 -35.29 -17.64 -2.35
C GLN A 257 -35.61 -16.40 -3.19
N SER A 258 -36.62 -16.50 -4.06
CA SER A 258 -36.99 -15.43 -4.99
C SER A 258 -37.55 -14.19 -4.28
N THR A 259 -38.37 -14.37 -3.25
CA THR A 259 -39.12 -13.29 -2.56
C THR A 259 -38.57 -12.94 -1.17
N SER A 260 -38.07 -13.91 -0.43
CA SER A 260 -37.50 -13.73 0.92
C SER A 260 -36.31 -14.64 1.17
N SER A 261 -35.48 -14.32 2.15
CA SER A 261 -34.43 -15.21 2.61
C SER A 261 -34.77 -15.85 3.95
N ILE A 262 -34.26 -17.05 4.20
CA ILE A 262 -34.32 -17.69 5.53
C ILE A 262 -32.90 -17.86 6.04
N ILE A 263 -32.60 -17.25 7.18
CA ILE A 263 -31.30 -17.36 7.84
C ILE A 263 -31.43 -18.33 9.00
N ILE A 264 -30.52 -19.28 9.08
CA ILE A 264 -30.47 -20.27 10.13
C ILE A 264 -29.11 -20.15 10.82
N ASP A 265 -29.10 -20.03 12.14
CA ASP A 265 -27.91 -20.24 12.98
C ASP A 265 -28.03 -21.60 13.66
N LEU A 266 -27.27 -22.58 13.16
CA LEU A 266 -27.20 -23.93 13.71
C LEU A 266 -26.10 -24.00 14.78
N LYS A 267 -26.48 -24.15 16.04
CA LYS A 267 -25.52 -24.36 17.14
C LYS A 267 -25.10 -25.81 17.19
N LEU A 268 -23.91 -26.18 16.74
CA LEU A 268 -23.52 -27.59 16.58
C LEU A 268 -22.99 -28.23 17.89
N HIS A 269 -23.79 -28.22 18.96
CA HIS A 269 -23.43 -28.79 20.26
C HIS A 269 -24.46 -29.81 20.77
N MET A 270 -24.01 -31.05 21.02
CA MET A 270 -24.69 -32.15 21.74
C MET A 270 -26.23 -32.17 21.64
N TYR A 271 -26.74 -32.42 20.44
CA TYR A 271 -28.15 -32.76 20.24
C TYR A 271 -28.40 -34.24 20.56
N ASN A 272 -29.66 -34.59 20.84
CA ASN A 272 -30.07 -35.99 20.85
C ASN A 272 -29.97 -36.61 19.44
N ASP A 273 -29.93 -37.95 19.35
CA ASP A 273 -29.70 -38.67 18.10
C ASP A 273 -30.76 -38.38 17.02
N GLU A 274 -32.03 -38.27 17.44
CA GLU A 274 -33.14 -38.01 16.52
C GLU A 274 -33.01 -36.62 15.87
N TYR A 275 -32.67 -35.62 16.68
CA TYR A 275 -32.49 -34.25 16.25
C TYR A 275 -31.24 -34.12 15.36
N MET A 276 -30.13 -34.78 15.71
CA MET A 276 -28.96 -34.88 14.85
C MET A 276 -29.28 -35.50 13.50
N ARG A 277 -30.12 -36.54 13.45
CA ARG A 277 -30.55 -37.18 12.20
C ARG A 277 -31.26 -36.17 11.29
N LYS A 278 -32.15 -35.34 11.83
CA LYS A 278 -32.86 -34.30 11.07
C LYS A 278 -31.94 -33.16 10.65
N ILE A 279 -30.99 -32.74 11.49
CA ILE A 279 -29.95 -31.78 11.09
C ILE A 279 -29.09 -32.34 9.95
N ARG A 280 -28.70 -33.62 9.99
CA ARG A 280 -27.98 -34.26 8.89
C ARG A 280 -28.82 -34.34 7.61
N GLU A 281 -30.12 -34.63 7.73
CA GLU A 281 -31.05 -34.58 6.59
C GLU A 281 -31.05 -33.18 5.97
N LEU A 282 -31.23 -32.14 6.79
CA LEU A 282 -31.20 -30.74 6.35
C LEU A 282 -29.90 -30.40 5.61
N LEU A 283 -28.74 -30.70 6.23
CA LEU A 283 -27.43 -30.37 5.66
C LEU A 283 -27.15 -31.17 4.39
N SER A 284 -27.60 -32.41 4.29
CA SER A 284 -27.43 -33.22 3.06
C SER A 284 -28.24 -32.70 1.88
N ILE A 285 -29.41 -32.10 2.15
CA ILE A 285 -30.20 -31.41 1.12
C ILE A 285 -29.45 -30.15 0.68
N ILE A 286 -29.00 -29.32 1.63
CA ILE A 286 -28.31 -28.05 1.36
C ILE A 286 -27.03 -28.29 0.55
N PHE A 287 -26.14 -29.16 1.02
CA PHE A 287 -24.86 -29.48 0.37
C PHE A 287 -24.98 -30.55 -0.72
N SER A 288 -26.16 -30.72 -1.31
CA SER A 288 -26.30 -31.59 -2.48
C SER A 288 -25.59 -31.01 -3.71
N SER A 289 -25.15 -31.88 -4.62
CA SER A 289 -24.40 -31.49 -5.83
C SER A 289 -25.17 -30.61 -6.82
N LYS A 290 -26.49 -30.52 -6.70
CA LYS A 290 -27.35 -29.65 -7.51
C LYS A 290 -27.38 -28.20 -7.01
N ASN A 291 -26.97 -27.95 -5.77
CA ASN A 291 -27.10 -26.65 -5.14
C ASN A 291 -25.79 -25.85 -5.26
N THR A 292 -25.94 -24.53 -5.32
CA THR A 292 -24.82 -23.58 -5.31
C THR A 292 -24.67 -22.99 -3.91
N ILE A 293 -23.45 -23.07 -3.36
CA ILE A 293 -23.10 -22.56 -2.03
C ILE A 293 -22.12 -21.41 -2.17
N TYR A 294 -22.54 -20.21 -1.79
CA TYR A 294 -21.68 -19.04 -1.69
C TYR A 294 -21.00 -19.00 -0.32
N SER A 295 -19.70 -18.79 -0.30
CA SER A 295 -18.91 -18.60 0.93
C SER A 295 -17.97 -17.42 0.80
N TRP A 296 -17.58 -16.83 1.93
CA TRP A 296 -16.52 -15.82 1.95
C TRP A 296 -15.16 -16.47 2.19
N GLY A 297 -14.49 -16.90 1.13
CA GLY A 297 -13.29 -17.74 1.20
C GLY A 297 -13.61 -19.23 1.02
N ASP A 298 -12.63 -20.09 1.31
CA ASP A 298 -12.73 -21.55 1.18
C ASP A 298 -13.76 -22.12 2.18
N LEU A 299 -14.84 -22.70 1.65
CA LEU A 299 -15.92 -23.29 2.43
C LEU A 299 -15.45 -24.51 3.24
N GLN A 300 -14.59 -25.36 2.66
CA GLN A 300 -14.11 -26.57 3.33
C GLN A 300 -13.30 -26.20 4.57
N TYR A 301 -12.45 -25.17 4.44
CA TYR A 301 -11.68 -24.65 5.57
C TYR A 301 -12.60 -24.07 6.66
N GLN A 302 -13.61 -23.29 6.27
CA GLN A 302 -14.57 -22.70 7.22
C GLN A 302 -15.29 -23.77 8.03
N VAL A 303 -15.91 -24.73 7.35
CA VAL A 303 -16.73 -25.75 8.01
C VAL A 303 -15.91 -26.87 8.66
N MET A 304 -14.58 -26.88 8.52
CA MET A 304 -13.70 -27.88 9.13
C MET A 304 -13.92 -27.98 10.66
N HIS A 305 -14.14 -26.86 11.34
CA HIS A 305 -14.42 -26.86 12.78
C HIS A 305 -15.82 -27.40 13.12
N CYS A 306 -16.75 -27.34 12.18
CA CYS A 306 -18.09 -27.91 12.30
C CYS A 306 -18.09 -29.43 12.05
N THR A 307 -17.17 -29.92 11.21
CA THR A 307 -17.11 -31.34 10.82
C THR A 307 -16.72 -32.29 11.97
N ILE A 308 -16.12 -31.80 13.05
CA ILE A 308 -15.81 -32.62 14.25
C ILE A 308 -17.10 -33.16 14.89
N HIS A 309 -18.21 -32.41 14.81
CA HIS A 309 -19.51 -32.83 15.35
C HIS A 309 -20.48 -33.32 14.26
N ALA A 310 -20.23 -32.96 13.01
CA ALA A 310 -21.05 -33.33 11.84
C ALA A 310 -20.30 -34.24 10.84
N MET A 311 -19.54 -35.22 11.34
CA MET A 311 -18.58 -36.07 10.58
C MET A 311 -19.10 -36.68 9.26
N SER A 312 -20.42 -36.69 8.99
CA SER A 312 -21.01 -37.31 7.80
C SER A 312 -21.25 -36.38 6.61
N ILE A 313 -20.98 -35.06 6.68
CA ILE A 313 -21.28 -34.14 5.57
C ILE A 313 -20.05 -33.68 4.76
N SER A 314 -18.83 -34.05 5.15
CA SER A 314 -17.59 -33.63 4.46
C SER A 314 -17.62 -33.99 2.96
N ASP A 315 -18.03 -35.21 2.62
CA ASP A 315 -18.07 -35.65 1.23
C ASP A 315 -19.18 -34.95 0.43
N GLN A 316 -20.29 -34.62 1.07
CA GLN A 316 -21.38 -33.84 0.46
C GLN A 316 -20.94 -32.41 0.17
N ILE A 317 -20.26 -31.76 1.12
CA ILE A 317 -19.68 -30.43 0.92
C ILE A 317 -18.76 -30.46 -0.31
N LYS A 318 -17.86 -31.44 -0.42
CA LYS A 318 -16.96 -31.58 -1.59
C LYS A 318 -17.70 -31.77 -2.93
N GLN A 319 -18.90 -32.35 -2.90
CA GLN A 319 -19.72 -32.58 -4.08
C GLN A 319 -20.59 -31.38 -4.46
N SER A 320 -20.85 -30.46 -3.53
CA SER A 320 -21.63 -29.24 -3.79
C SER A 320 -20.90 -28.26 -4.72
N ILE A 321 -21.65 -27.42 -5.45
CA ILE A 321 -21.07 -26.38 -6.29
C ILE A 321 -20.70 -25.20 -5.38
N GLN A 322 -19.41 -25.06 -5.08
CA GLN A 322 -18.92 -24.01 -4.17
C GLN A 322 -18.44 -22.79 -4.93
N VAL A 323 -18.87 -21.60 -4.49
CA VAL A 323 -18.46 -20.32 -5.05
C VAL A 323 -17.79 -19.51 -3.96
N ASP A 324 -16.47 -19.37 -4.05
CA ASP A 324 -15.69 -18.47 -3.20
C ASP A 324 -15.92 -17.01 -3.66
N VAL A 325 -16.85 -16.35 -2.98
CA VAL A 325 -17.22 -14.96 -3.28
C VAL A 325 -16.05 -14.02 -3.05
N GLN A 326 -15.16 -14.28 -2.09
CA GLN A 326 -13.99 -13.43 -1.82
C GLN A 326 -13.02 -13.47 -3.01
N TYR A 327 -12.75 -14.66 -3.54
CA TYR A 327 -11.92 -14.84 -4.73
C TYR A 327 -12.51 -14.13 -5.95
N HIS A 328 -13.79 -14.37 -6.24
CA HIS A 328 -14.46 -13.77 -7.40
C HIS A 328 -14.64 -12.25 -7.25
N PHE A 329 -14.90 -11.76 -6.04
CA PHE A 329 -15.05 -10.34 -5.73
C PHE A 329 -13.78 -9.57 -6.10
N LYS A 330 -12.60 -10.06 -5.69
CA LYS A 330 -11.33 -9.40 -6.01
C LYS A 330 -11.14 -9.24 -7.52
N LYS A 331 -11.48 -10.27 -8.30
CA LYS A 331 -11.36 -10.23 -9.76
C LYS A 331 -12.36 -9.24 -10.36
N TRP A 332 -13.63 -9.34 -10.00
CA TRP A 332 -14.70 -8.45 -10.47
C TRP A 332 -14.41 -6.99 -10.11
N TYR A 333 -14.07 -6.69 -8.85
CA TYR A 333 -13.82 -5.33 -8.38
C TYR A 333 -12.71 -4.64 -9.17
N ASN A 334 -11.58 -5.32 -9.40
CA ASN A 334 -10.46 -4.76 -10.18
C ASN A 334 -10.81 -4.55 -11.67
N GLN A 335 -11.78 -5.30 -12.21
CA GLN A 335 -12.25 -5.13 -13.60
C GLN A 335 -13.23 -3.97 -13.74
N THR A 336 -14.13 -3.83 -12.75
CA THR A 336 -15.23 -2.86 -12.73
C THR A 336 -14.77 -1.47 -12.30
N PHE A 337 -14.00 -1.39 -11.21
CA PHE A 337 -13.46 -0.15 -10.69
C PHE A 337 -12.01 0.00 -11.17
N ARG A 338 -11.85 0.19 -12.49
CA ARG A 338 -10.52 0.37 -13.08
C ARG A 338 -9.83 1.57 -12.44
N HIS A 339 -8.66 1.32 -11.87
CA HIS A 339 -7.80 2.36 -11.37
C HIS A 339 -7.12 3.02 -12.57
N ASP A 340 -7.59 4.20 -12.94
CA ASP A 340 -6.86 5.03 -13.89
C ASP A 340 -5.49 5.42 -13.29
N THR A 341 -4.50 5.71 -14.12
CA THR A 341 -3.21 6.25 -13.65
C THR A 341 -3.37 7.57 -12.88
N ASN A 342 -4.51 8.24 -13.07
CA ASN A 342 -4.97 9.44 -12.36
C ASN A 342 -6.16 9.18 -11.41
N CYS A 343 -6.27 7.98 -10.84
CA CYS A 343 -7.44 7.54 -10.06
C CYS A 343 -7.72 8.41 -8.82
N LEU A 344 -8.56 9.43 -8.97
CA LEU A 344 -9.14 10.16 -7.84
C LEU A 344 -10.13 9.23 -7.10
N GLN A 345 -9.74 8.70 -5.94
CA GLN A 345 -10.62 7.90 -5.08
C GLN A 345 -11.94 8.61 -4.79
N SER A 346 -13.06 7.89 -4.68
CA SER A 346 -14.33 8.47 -4.20
C SER A 346 -14.52 8.39 -2.67
N LEU A 347 -13.59 7.78 -1.94
CA LEU A 347 -13.70 7.48 -0.50
C LEU A 347 -12.31 7.60 0.17
N ASP A 348 -12.03 8.71 0.85
CA ASP A 348 -10.70 9.05 1.40
C ASP A 348 -10.48 8.61 2.88
N PHE A 349 -11.30 7.71 3.44
CA PHE A 349 -11.27 7.38 4.88
C PHE A 349 -10.47 6.13 5.28
N ILE A 350 -9.77 5.46 4.35
CA ILE A 350 -8.95 4.28 4.68
C ILE A 350 -7.47 4.62 4.49
N GLN A 351 -6.76 4.81 5.60
CA GLN A 351 -5.36 5.23 5.62
C GLN A 351 -4.34 4.09 5.39
N GLU A 352 -4.79 2.83 5.25
CA GLU A 352 -3.89 1.68 5.16
C GLU A 352 -4.10 0.85 3.89
N ASP A 353 -3.31 1.17 2.86
CA ASP A 353 -2.97 0.26 1.76
C ASP A 353 -1.48 0.41 1.39
N GLY A 354 -0.74 -0.70 1.44
CA GLY A 354 0.73 -0.76 1.37
C GLY A 354 1.42 -0.26 0.09
N TYR A 355 2.75 -0.38 0.04
CA TYR A 355 3.68 0.53 -0.66
C TYR A 355 3.98 0.32 -2.17
N GLN A 356 3.30 -0.54 -2.94
CA GLN A 356 3.73 -0.82 -4.34
C GLN A 356 2.67 -0.62 -5.43
N CYS A 357 2.13 0.60 -5.45
CA CYS A 357 1.57 1.34 -6.59
C CYS A 357 1.52 2.81 -6.13
N SER A 358 1.85 3.78 -6.99
CA SER A 358 1.71 5.21 -6.67
C SER A 358 0.25 5.65 -6.52
N CYS A 359 -0.71 4.85 -7.01
CA CYS A 359 -2.09 4.99 -6.57
C CYS A 359 -2.21 4.38 -5.16
N SER A 360 -2.51 5.19 -4.16
CA SER A 360 -2.91 4.78 -2.81
C SER A 360 -4.30 4.13 -2.80
N HIS A 361 -4.82 3.75 -3.97
CA HIS A 361 -6.24 3.63 -4.26
C HIS A 361 -6.72 2.20 -4.55
N ARG A 362 -5.82 1.23 -4.43
CA ARG A 362 -6.12 -0.20 -4.55
C ARG A 362 -6.04 -0.86 -3.17
N PRO A 363 -7.18 -1.00 -2.47
CA PRO A 363 -7.27 -1.95 -1.37
C PRO A 363 -6.83 -3.32 -1.86
N TYR A 364 -5.76 -3.84 -1.26
CA TYR A 364 -5.20 -5.18 -1.53
C TYR A 364 -4.41 -5.31 -2.86
N LYS A 365 -3.23 -4.67 -2.90
CA LYS A 365 -2.32 -4.60 -4.06
C LYS A 365 -1.68 -5.94 -4.43
N HIS A 366 -1.32 -6.77 -3.45
CA HIS A 366 -0.68 -8.06 -3.73
C HIS A 366 -1.71 -9.09 -4.17
N LYS A 367 -1.27 -10.03 -5.03
CA LYS A 367 -2.14 -11.12 -5.49
C LYS A 367 -2.66 -11.99 -4.34
N THR A 368 -1.88 -12.12 -3.28
CA THR A 368 -2.18 -12.89 -2.06
C THR A 368 -3.09 -12.18 -1.08
N ASP A 369 -3.24 -10.85 -1.21
CA ASP A 369 -4.06 -10.09 -0.28
C ASP A 369 -5.53 -10.48 -0.39
N THR A 370 -6.19 -10.74 0.74
CA THR A 370 -7.60 -11.11 0.80
C THR A 370 -8.44 -9.94 1.28
N TRP A 371 -9.62 -9.78 0.67
CA TRP A 371 -10.54 -8.72 1.07
C TRP A 371 -11.23 -9.08 2.39
N SER A 372 -11.25 -8.15 3.34
CA SER A 372 -12.22 -8.26 4.44
C SER A 372 -13.64 -8.06 3.87
N MET A 373 -14.61 -8.75 4.45
CA MET A 373 -16.01 -8.65 4.03
C MET A 373 -16.56 -7.24 4.25
N GLU A 374 -16.19 -6.63 5.38
CA GLU A 374 -16.55 -5.27 5.77
C GLU A 374 -16.01 -4.26 4.76
N ARG A 375 -14.74 -4.38 4.38
CA ARG A 375 -14.18 -3.51 3.33
C ARG A 375 -14.89 -3.74 1.99
N ALA A 376 -15.16 -4.98 1.61
CA ALA A 376 -15.84 -5.27 0.34
C ALA A 376 -17.21 -4.59 0.26
N ILE A 377 -18.02 -4.64 1.33
CA ILE A 377 -19.30 -3.93 1.42
C ILE A 377 -19.12 -2.42 1.41
N MET A 378 -18.21 -1.90 2.23
CA MET A 378 -18.00 -0.47 2.36
C MET A 378 -17.56 0.18 1.05
N PHE A 379 -16.64 -0.45 0.31
CA PHE A 379 -16.18 0.06 -0.98
C PHE A 379 -17.20 -0.09 -2.09
N THR A 380 -18.01 -1.16 -2.07
CA THR A 380 -18.94 -1.45 -3.17
C THR A 380 -20.27 -0.72 -2.99
N PHE A 381 -20.79 -0.68 -1.76
CA PHE A 381 -22.14 -0.23 -1.46
C PHE A 381 -22.20 1.04 -0.60
N GLN A 382 -21.05 1.55 -0.12
CA GLN A 382 -21.03 2.68 0.83
C GLN A 382 -21.87 2.41 2.09
N GLU A 383 -21.94 1.13 2.46
CA GLU A 383 -22.67 0.65 3.61
C GLU A 383 -21.70 0.27 4.73
N ASP A 384 -22.15 0.47 5.96
CA ASP A 384 -21.46 0.05 7.17
C ASP A 384 -22.14 -1.19 7.74
N LEU A 385 -21.32 -2.20 8.06
CA LEU A 385 -21.77 -3.37 8.80
C LEU A 385 -21.89 -3.09 10.30
N LYS A 386 -21.53 -1.87 10.77
CA LYS A 386 -21.65 -1.41 12.16
C LYS A 386 -22.93 -1.92 12.80
N LEU A 387 -22.73 -2.88 13.69
CA LEU A 387 -23.48 -3.34 14.86
C LEU A 387 -22.73 -4.60 15.28
N ALA A 388 -22.55 -4.82 16.59
CA ALA A 388 -21.80 -5.93 17.20
C ALA A 388 -21.79 -7.24 16.37
N PRO A 389 -20.68 -8.02 16.37
CA PRO A 389 -20.48 -9.19 15.50
C PRO A 389 -21.75 -10.02 15.39
N ASN A 390 -22.47 -9.80 14.29
CA ASN A 390 -23.75 -10.42 14.03
C ASN A 390 -23.57 -11.28 12.79
N HIS A 391 -23.03 -12.47 13.02
CA HIS A 391 -22.71 -13.44 11.98
C HIS A 391 -23.90 -13.84 11.11
N LEU A 392 -25.14 -13.55 11.55
CA LEU A 392 -26.34 -13.69 10.73
C LEU A 392 -26.32 -12.78 9.50
N LYS A 393 -25.76 -11.58 9.64
CA LYS A 393 -25.66 -10.60 8.53
C LYS A 393 -24.59 -10.99 7.51
N ASP A 394 -23.58 -11.74 7.91
CA ASP A 394 -22.46 -12.09 7.04
C ASP A 394 -22.95 -12.91 5.83
N CYS A 395 -23.90 -13.82 6.02
CA CYS A 395 -24.55 -14.55 4.93
C CYS A 395 -25.28 -13.63 3.95
N LEU A 396 -26.07 -12.68 4.45
CA LEU A 396 -26.76 -11.69 3.62
C LEU A 396 -25.79 -10.83 2.82
N VAL A 397 -24.63 -10.50 3.40
CA VAL A 397 -23.54 -9.79 2.74
C VAL A 397 -22.95 -10.63 1.61
N ILE A 398 -22.63 -11.90 1.89
CA ILE A 398 -22.13 -12.85 0.89
C ILE A 398 -23.09 -12.92 -0.29
N THR A 399 -24.39 -13.09 -0.03
CA THR A 399 -25.44 -13.11 -1.06
C THR A 399 -25.48 -11.81 -1.85
N LYS A 400 -25.41 -10.65 -1.19
CA LYS A 400 -25.42 -9.33 -1.84
C LYS A 400 -24.25 -9.15 -2.79
N LEU A 401 -23.05 -9.53 -2.37
CA LEU A 401 -21.84 -9.50 -3.19
C LEU A 401 -21.91 -10.50 -4.35
N ALA A 402 -22.35 -11.73 -4.09
CA ALA A 402 -22.51 -12.78 -5.11
C ALA A 402 -23.45 -12.32 -6.23
N VAL A 403 -24.61 -11.74 -5.90
CA VAL A 403 -25.58 -11.24 -6.90
C VAL A 403 -25.00 -10.17 -7.82
N VAL A 404 -24.13 -9.30 -7.30
CA VAL A 404 -23.48 -8.26 -8.10
C VAL A 404 -22.40 -8.85 -9.01
N ILE A 405 -21.61 -9.79 -8.49
CA ILE A 405 -20.55 -10.49 -9.23
C ILE A 405 -21.13 -11.37 -10.35
N GLU A 406 -22.16 -12.16 -10.06
CA GLU A 406 -22.80 -13.06 -11.03
C GLU A 406 -23.39 -12.30 -12.22
N LYS A 407 -23.97 -11.14 -11.97
CA LYS A 407 -24.52 -10.26 -13.00
C LYS A 407 -23.44 -9.44 -13.73
N ALA A 408 -22.17 -9.60 -13.33
CA ALA A 408 -21.03 -8.86 -13.86
C ALA A 408 -21.27 -7.35 -13.92
N ARG A 409 -21.95 -6.80 -12.90
CA ARG A 409 -22.43 -5.42 -12.97
C ARG A 409 -21.28 -4.44 -13.09
N ASN A 410 -21.44 -3.44 -13.94
CA ASN A 410 -20.52 -2.30 -13.99
C ASN A 410 -20.80 -1.32 -12.85
N ARG A 411 -20.01 -0.24 -12.78
CA ARG A 411 -20.12 0.75 -11.71
C ARG A 411 -21.50 1.41 -11.69
N GLU A 412 -22.00 1.85 -12.83
CA GLU A 412 -23.28 2.54 -12.97
C GLU A 412 -24.45 1.65 -12.54
N GLU A 413 -24.39 0.36 -12.87
CA GLU A 413 -25.38 -0.65 -12.48
C GLU A 413 -25.36 -0.96 -10.99
N VAL A 414 -24.20 -0.92 -10.34
CA VAL A 414 -24.09 -1.01 -8.87
C VAL A 414 -24.68 0.24 -8.22
N GLU A 415 -24.39 1.44 -8.75
CA GLU A 415 -24.97 2.68 -8.24
C GLU A 415 -26.49 2.74 -8.39
N ALA A 416 -27.03 2.26 -9.52
CA ALA A 416 -28.47 2.11 -9.72
C ALA A 416 -29.07 1.07 -8.76
N PHE A 417 -28.36 -0.05 -8.54
CA PHE A 417 -28.81 -1.10 -7.63
C PHE A 417 -28.95 -0.61 -6.19
N MET A 418 -27.96 0.15 -5.69
CA MET A 418 -28.03 0.75 -4.37
C MET A 418 -29.28 1.61 -4.18
N LYS A 419 -29.63 2.42 -5.19
CA LYS A 419 -30.84 3.27 -5.15
C LYS A 419 -32.14 2.47 -5.09
N THR A 420 -32.17 1.26 -5.67
CA THR A 420 -33.35 0.39 -5.60
C THR A 420 -33.52 -0.31 -4.26
N CYS A 421 -32.42 -0.55 -3.53
CA CYS A 421 -32.45 -1.22 -2.22
C CYS A 421 -32.84 -0.30 -1.05
N ILE A 422 -32.88 1.03 -1.25
CA ILE A 422 -33.17 2.03 -0.21
C ILE A 422 -34.69 2.37 -0.13
N LYS A 423 -35.52 1.78 -0.98
CA LYS A 423 -36.98 1.90 -0.92
C LYS A 423 -37.59 0.75 -0.15
#